data_AF-A0A1F6X2Q9-F1
#
_entry.id   AF-A0A1F6X2Q9-F1
#
_cell.length_a   1.000
_cell.length_b   1.000
_cell.length_c   1.000
_cell.angle_alpha   90.00
_cell.angle_beta   90.00
_cell.angle_gamma   90.00
#
_symmetry.space_group_name_H-M   'P 1'
#
loop_
_entity.id
_entity.type
_entity.pdbx_description
1 polymer ?
#
loop_
_entity_poly.entity_id
_entity_poly.type
_entity_poly.pdbx_seq_one_letter_code
_entity_poly.pdbx_strand_id
1 'polypeptide(L)'
;MSAFFVLIVAIGFVFARAYGNPNILYIFFAFSLIMNFVSFWYSDKIALKMTGANPAHAQAENMLTSALKLLFAVSEASPDLKANQNFLYLQQELSDTENKIQAARRFYNGNVRDLNISIDSFPNNIIAGVFKFSKKEFFDIPDAGPESKPVEVRF
;
A
#
# COMPACT_ATOMS: atom_id res chain seq x y z
N MET A 1 15.47 -19.20 -8.15
CA MET A 1 16.44 -18.49 -7.29
C MET A 1 17.69 -19.32 -6.96
N SER A 2 17.57 -20.62 -6.68
CA SER A 2 18.71 -21.50 -6.36
C SER A 2 19.76 -21.64 -7.48
N ALA A 3 19.36 -21.66 -8.75
CA ALA A 3 20.29 -21.80 -9.88
C ALA A 3 21.27 -20.61 -10.05
N PHE A 4 20.82 -19.38 -9.74
CA PHE A 4 21.65 -18.16 -9.85
C PHE A 4 22.73 -18.11 -8.76
N PHE A 5 22.38 -18.54 -7.54
CA PHE A 5 23.32 -18.67 -6.42
C PHE A 5 24.45 -19.64 -6.74
N VAL A 6 24.09 -20.84 -7.24
CA VAL A 6 25.07 -21.88 -7.62
C VAL A 6 26.02 -21.38 -8.73
N LEU A 7 25.49 -20.63 -9.70
CA LEU A 7 26.27 -20.10 -10.82
C LEU A 7 27.29 -19.03 -10.38
N ILE A 8 26.91 -18.11 -9.49
CA ILE A 8 27.82 -17.09 -8.95
C ILE A 8 28.94 -17.71 -8.11
N VAL A 9 28.59 -18.69 -7.27
CA VAL A 9 29.57 -19.39 -6.43
C VAL A 9 30.53 -20.21 -7.30
N ALA A 10 30.05 -20.85 -8.38
CA ALA A 10 30.89 -21.56 -9.34
C ALA A 10 31.87 -20.62 -10.07
N ILE A 11 31.43 -19.43 -10.48
CA ILE A 11 32.31 -18.41 -11.09
C ILE A 11 33.37 -17.95 -10.08
N GLY A 12 32.97 -17.66 -8.83
CA GLY A 12 33.90 -17.28 -7.77
C GLY A 12 34.96 -18.36 -7.49
N PHE A 13 34.59 -19.64 -7.60
CA PHE A 13 35.51 -20.76 -7.45
C PHE A 13 36.56 -20.86 -8.57
N VAL A 14 36.14 -20.64 -9.82
CA VAL A 14 37.06 -20.60 -10.96
C VAL A 14 38.03 -19.43 -10.84
N PHE A 15 37.55 -18.25 -10.43
CA PHE A 15 38.40 -17.09 -10.18
C PHE A 15 39.36 -17.29 -9.00
N ALA A 16 38.92 -17.89 -7.90
CA ALA A 16 39.79 -18.20 -6.77
C ALA A 16 40.93 -19.16 -7.17
N ARG A 17 40.66 -20.13 -8.04
CA ARG A 17 41.68 -21.02 -8.62
C ARG A 17 42.62 -20.30 -9.59
N ALA A 18 42.11 -19.39 -10.42
CA ALA A 18 42.90 -18.67 -11.41
C ALA A 18 43.86 -17.64 -10.79
N TYR A 19 43.44 -16.96 -9.72
CA TYR A 19 44.22 -15.92 -9.03
C TYR A 19 44.98 -16.43 -7.79
N GLY A 20 44.85 -17.73 -7.47
CA GLY A 20 45.51 -18.35 -6.31
C GLY A 20 45.10 -17.78 -4.94
N ASN A 21 44.02 -16.98 -4.90
CA ASN A 21 43.59 -16.28 -3.69
C ASN A 21 42.19 -16.78 -3.26
N PRO A 22 42.09 -17.55 -2.16
CA PRO A 22 40.84 -18.10 -1.69
C PRO A 22 39.88 -17.04 -1.13
N ASN A 23 40.35 -15.83 -0.82
CA ASN A 23 39.50 -14.77 -0.25
C ASN A 23 38.45 -14.24 -1.24
N ILE A 24 38.65 -14.47 -2.54
CA ILE A 24 37.70 -14.10 -3.60
C ILE A 24 36.36 -14.83 -3.41
N LEU A 25 36.39 -16.07 -2.90
CA LEU A 25 35.16 -16.83 -2.64
C LEU A 25 34.25 -16.16 -1.60
N TYR A 26 34.82 -15.56 -0.55
CA TYR A 26 34.05 -14.85 0.46
C TYR A 26 33.37 -13.60 -0.10
N ILE A 27 34.03 -12.90 -1.02
CA ILE A 27 33.47 -11.71 -1.69
C ILE A 27 32.27 -12.11 -2.56
N PHE A 28 32.41 -13.18 -3.36
CA PHE A 28 31.32 -13.68 -4.20
C PHE A 28 30.16 -14.25 -3.40
N PHE A 29 30.44 -14.91 -2.27
CA PHE A 29 29.43 -15.42 -1.36
C PHE A 29 28.65 -14.29 -0.68
N ALA A 30 29.36 -13.29 -0.14
CA ALA A 30 28.74 -12.10 0.45
C ALA A 30 27.91 -11.32 -0.58
N PHE A 31 28.44 -11.15 -1.80
CA PHE A 31 27.71 -10.53 -2.91
C PHE A 31 26.43 -11.30 -3.27
N SER A 32 26.49 -12.64 -3.27
CA SER A 32 25.32 -13.47 -3.58
C SER A 32 24.21 -13.33 -2.52
N LEU A 33 24.57 -13.28 -1.24
CA LEU A 33 23.63 -13.04 -0.14
C LEU A 33 23.01 -11.64 -0.19
N ILE A 34 23.83 -10.62 -0.47
CA ILE A 34 23.37 -9.23 -0.64
C ILE A 34 22.42 -9.15 -1.84
N MET A 35 22.74 -9.79 -2.96
CA MET A 35 21.88 -9.79 -4.14
C MET A 35 20.58 -10.57 -3.93
N ASN A 36 20.60 -11.65 -3.13
CA ASN A 36 19.37 -12.35 -2.73
C ASN A 36 18.44 -11.41 -1.96
N PHE A 37 18.98 -10.63 -1.02
CA PHE A 37 18.22 -9.65 -0.24
C PHE A 37 17.77 -8.42 -1.06
N VAL A 38 18.65 -7.90 -1.92
CA VAL A 38 18.34 -6.77 -2.82
C VAL A 38 17.27 -7.15 -3.85
N SER A 39 17.22 -8.41 -4.28
CA SER A 39 16.16 -8.93 -5.16
C SER A 39 14.78 -8.85 -4.52
N PHE A 40 14.67 -9.01 -3.20
CA PHE A 40 13.40 -8.80 -2.48
C PHE A 40 13.01 -7.32 -2.42
N TRP A 41 14.01 -6.44 -2.32
CA TRP A 41 13.79 -4.98 -2.22
C TRP A 41 13.46 -4.31 -3.56
N TYR A 42 13.94 -4.86 -4.68
CA TYR A 42 13.65 -4.38 -6.04
C TYR A 42 12.51 -5.12 -6.75
N SER A 43 11.92 -6.15 -6.12
CA SER A 43 10.84 -6.96 -6.70
C SER A 43 9.64 -6.10 -7.09
N ASP A 44 9.20 -5.19 -6.20
CA ASP A 44 8.05 -4.32 -6.47
C ASP A 44 8.27 -3.39 -7.67
N LYS A 45 9.48 -2.87 -7.92
CA LYS A 45 9.73 -2.00 -9.08
C LYS A 45 9.77 -2.76 -10.40
N ILE A 46 10.18 -4.03 -10.35
CA ILE A 46 10.21 -4.92 -11.52
C ILE A 46 8.79 -5.45 -11.80
N ALA A 47 8.01 -5.76 -10.75
CA ALA A 47 6.60 -6.12 -10.84
C ALA A 47 5.71 -4.93 -11.22
N LEU A 48 5.95 -3.72 -10.70
CA LEU A 48 5.23 -2.48 -11.05
C LEU A 48 5.45 -2.07 -12.51
N LYS A 49 6.66 -2.30 -13.05
CA LYS A 49 6.90 -2.15 -14.50
C LYS A 49 6.14 -3.19 -15.34
N MET A 50 5.67 -4.27 -14.73
CA MET A 50 4.79 -5.28 -15.35
C MET A 50 3.30 -5.02 -15.07
N THR A 51 2.91 -4.25 -14.04
CA THR A 51 1.51 -4.07 -13.61
C THR A 51 0.91 -2.67 -13.77
N GLY A 52 1.70 -1.61 -13.99
CA GLY A 52 1.21 -0.33 -14.55
C GLY A 52 0.30 0.56 -13.68
N ALA A 53 0.43 0.60 -12.36
CA ALA A 53 -0.42 1.46 -11.49
C ALA A 53 0.15 2.88 -11.27
N ASN A 54 -0.68 3.93 -11.45
CA ASN A 54 -0.33 5.36 -11.37
C ASN A 54 -1.26 6.12 -10.37
N PRO A 55 -0.82 7.22 -9.70
CA PRO A 55 -1.53 7.87 -8.59
C PRO A 55 -2.66 8.83 -9.00
N ALA A 56 -3.13 8.79 -10.26
CA ALA A 56 -4.21 9.66 -10.77
C ALA A 56 -5.59 9.37 -10.15
N HIS A 57 -5.76 8.27 -9.43
CA HIS A 57 -7.04 7.84 -8.88
C HIS A 57 -7.55 8.71 -7.72
N ALA A 58 -6.68 9.18 -6.82
CA ALA A 58 -7.10 9.91 -5.61
C ALA A 58 -7.75 11.27 -5.90
N GLN A 59 -7.35 11.94 -6.99
CA GLN A 59 -7.91 13.24 -7.37
C GLN A 59 -9.25 13.10 -8.09
N ALA A 60 -9.40 12.04 -8.89
CA ALA A 60 -10.67 11.69 -9.54
C ALA A 60 -11.75 11.30 -8.53
N GLU A 61 -11.38 10.58 -7.45
CA GLU A 61 -12.32 10.23 -6.38
C GLU A 61 -12.87 11.46 -5.64
N ASN A 62 -12.02 12.42 -5.29
CA ASN A 62 -12.46 13.65 -4.62
C ASN A 62 -13.45 14.49 -5.45
N MET A 63 -13.25 14.53 -6.77
CA MET A 63 -14.18 15.21 -7.69
C MET A 63 -15.53 14.47 -7.77
N LEU A 64 -15.52 13.14 -7.77
CA LEU A 64 -16.73 12.32 -7.79
C LEU A 64 -17.56 12.50 -6.50
N THR A 65 -16.91 12.49 -5.34
CA THR A 65 -17.58 12.69 -4.03
C THR A 65 -18.27 14.05 -3.94
N SER A 66 -17.65 15.10 -4.50
CA SER A 66 -18.22 16.45 -4.51
C SER A 66 -19.46 16.54 -5.40
N ALA A 67 -19.44 15.87 -6.57
CA ALA A 67 -20.58 15.81 -7.47
C ALA A 67 -21.76 15.03 -6.86
N LEU A 68 -21.48 13.96 -6.12
CA LEU A 68 -22.49 13.16 -5.43
C LEU A 68 -23.21 13.95 -4.34
N LYS A 69 -22.50 14.75 -3.53
CA LYS A 69 -23.12 15.61 -2.50
C LYS A 69 -24.14 16.60 -3.10
N LEU A 70 -23.85 17.13 -4.28
CA LEU A 70 -24.73 18.08 -4.97
C LEU A 70 -26.00 17.40 -5.52
N LEU A 71 -25.88 16.15 -5.98
CA LEU A 71 -27.00 15.34 -6.45
C LEU A 71 -27.99 15.01 -5.32
N PHE A 72 -27.49 14.69 -4.12
CA PHE A 72 -28.37 14.39 -2.98
C PHE A 72 -29.13 15.61 -2.47
N ALA A 73 -28.51 16.80 -2.47
CA ALA A 73 -29.18 18.03 -2.11
C ALA A 73 -30.35 18.38 -3.04
N VAL A 74 -30.24 18.08 -4.34
CA VAL A 74 -31.32 18.29 -5.32
C VAL A 74 -32.44 17.25 -5.16
N SER A 75 -32.09 16.02 -4.78
CA SER A 75 -33.06 14.94 -4.59
C SER A 75 -33.98 15.14 -3.38
N GLU A 76 -33.51 15.79 -2.31
CA GLU A 76 -34.35 16.15 -1.16
C GLU A 76 -35.43 17.19 -1.49
N ALA A 77 -35.16 18.06 -2.47
CA ALA A 77 -36.11 19.08 -2.91
C ALA A 77 -37.22 18.55 -3.83
N SER A 78 -37.17 17.27 -4.25
CA SER A 78 -38.11 16.68 -5.22
C SER A 78 -38.72 15.35 -4.73
N PRO A 79 -39.93 15.37 -4.13
CA PRO A 79 -40.60 14.20 -3.55
C PRO A 79 -40.83 13.03 -4.53
N ASP A 80 -41.03 13.31 -5.82
CA ASP A 80 -41.21 12.30 -6.87
C ASP A 80 -39.93 11.49 -7.14
N LEU A 81 -38.74 12.07 -6.90
CA LEU A 81 -37.47 11.34 -6.99
C LEU A 81 -37.26 10.42 -5.78
N LYS A 82 -37.81 10.77 -4.61
CA LYS A 82 -37.69 10.02 -3.36
C LYS A 82 -38.40 8.65 -3.42
N ALA A 83 -39.47 8.54 -4.21
CA ALA A 83 -40.22 7.31 -4.44
C ALA A 83 -39.74 6.51 -5.67
N ASN A 84 -38.75 7.01 -6.41
CA ASN A 84 -38.22 6.33 -7.58
C ASN A 84 -37.30 5.18 -7.13
N GLN A 85 -37.57 3.95 -7.59
CA GLN A 85 -36.79 2.75 -7.27
C GLN A 85 -35.27 2.96 -7.50
N ASN A 86 -34.90 3.77 -8.50
CA ASN A 86 -33.52 4.11 -8.81
C ASN A 86 -32.84 4.96 -7.72
N PHE A 87 -33.59 5.79 -7.01
CA PHE A 87 -33.07 6.63 -5.92
C PHE A 87 -32.85 5.82 -4.64
N LEU A 88 -33.74 4.86 -4.34
CA LEU A 88 -33.52 3.89 -3.26
C LEU A 88 -32.30 3.00 -3.53
N TYR A 89 -32.12 2.57 -4.78
CA TYR A 89 -30.93 1.81 -5.20
C TYR A 89 -29.65 2.65 -5.06
N LEU A 90 -29.69 3.92 -5.48
CA LEU A 90 -28.54 4.83 -5.32
C LEU A 90 -28.18 5.04 -3.84
N GLN A 91 -29.17 5.24 -2.96
CA GLN A 91 -28.93 5.36 -1.52
C GLN A 91 -28.29 4.10 -0.91
N GLN A 92 -28.72 2.91 -1.34
CA GLN A 92 -28.11 1.65 -0.92
C GLN A 92 -26.66 1.55 -1.39
N GLU A 93 -26.39 1.86 -2.67
CA GLU A 93 -25.04 1.80 -3.24
C GLU A 93 -24.07 2.78 -2.56
N LEU A 94 -24.55 3.97 -2.18
CA LEU A 94 -23.77 4.92 -1.37
C LEU A 94 -23.44 4.37 0.01
N SER A 95 -24.42 3.79 0.70
CA SER A 95 -24.21 3.19 2.02
C SER A 95 -23.17 2.08 1.95
N ASP A 96 -23.26 1.24 0.92
CA ASP A 96 -22.28 0.18 0.66
C ASP A 96 -20.90 0.75 0.31
N THR A 97 -20.85 1.85 -0.43
CA THR A 97 -19.60 2.55 -0.76
C THR A 97 -18.96 3.15 0.49
N GLU A 98 -19.74 3.82 1.35
CA GLU A 98 -19.27 4.38 2.62
C GLU A 98 -18.72 3.28 3.54
N ASN A 99 -19.43 2.16 3.64
CA ASN A 99 -18.96 0.99 4.39
C ASN A 99 -17.62 0.46 3.86
N LYS A 100 -17.43 0.41 2.54
CA LYS A 100 -16.16 0.02 1.90
C LYS A 100 -15.04 1.04 2.19
N ILE A 101 -15.32 2.34 2.12
CA ILE A 101 -14.35 3.40 2.45
C ILE A 101 -13.89 3.27 3.91
N GLN A 102 -14.83 3.05 4.84
CA GLN A 102 -14.49 2.86 6.25
C GLN A 102 -13.70 1.57 6.50
N ALA A 103 -14.03 0.48 5.80
CA ALA A 103 -13.26 -0.76 5.86
C ALA A 103 -11.82 -0.56 5.34
N ALA A 104 -11.66 0.11 4.20
CA ALA A 104 -10.36 0.45 3.63
C ALA A 104 -9.54 1.32 4.57
N ARG A 105 -10.15 2.31 5.24
CA ARG A 105 -9.48 3.12 6.27
C ARG A 105 -8.97 2.26 7.42
N ARG A 106 -9.82 1.41 8.01
CA ARG A 106 -9.41 0.51 9.10
C ARG A 106 -8.26 -0.39 8.68
N PHE A 107 -8.31 -0.92 7.46
CA PHE A 107 -7.25 -1.76 6.92
C PHE A 107 -5.93 -0.99 6.74
N TYR A 108 -5.97 0.21 6.16
CA TYR A 108 -4.80 1.07 6.03
C TYR A 108 -4.19 1.41 7.40
N ASN A 109 -5.01 1.88 8.34
CA ASN A 109 -4.56 2.24 9.68
C ASN A 109 -3.99 1.05 10.44
N GLY A 110 -4.56 -0.16 10.28
CA GLY A 110 -3.99 -1.40 10.83
C GLY A 110 -2.57 -1.64 10.34
N ASN A 111 -2.35 -1.56 9.03
CA ASN A 111 -1.02 -1.76 8.44
C ASN A 111 -0.02 -0.68 8.85
N VAL A 112 -0.44 0.59 8.90
CA VAL A 112 0.40 1.71 9.37
C VAL A 112 0.80 1.52 10.82
N ARG A 113 -0.12 1.10 11.69
CA ARG A 113 0.17 0.78 13.08
C ARG A 113 1.23 -0.31 13.18
N ASP A 114 1.03 -1.42 12.49
CA ASP A 114 1.93 -2.57 12.56
C ASP A 114 3.33 -2.21 12.02
N LEU A 115 3.39 -1.41 10.95
CA LEU A 115 4.63 -0.85 10.44
C LEU A 115 5.33 0.05 11.47
N ASN A 116 4.61 0.99 12.08
CA ASN A 116 5.16 1.92 13.05
C ASN A 116 5.67 1.19 14.31
N ILE A 117 4.92 0.20 14.80
CA ILE A 117 5.34 -0.67 15.91
C ILE A 117 6.60 -1.45 15.52
N SER A 118 6.64 -2.00 14.31
CA SER A 118 7.80 -2.73 13.82
C SER A 118 9.03 -1.83 13.76
N ILE A 119 8.91 -0.60 13.26
CA ILE A 119 9.98 0.41 13.25
C ILE A 119 10.46 0.75 14.67
N ASP A 120 9.59 0.79 15.68
CA ASP A 120 9.99 1.10 17.06
C ASP A 120 10.55 -0.12 17.82
N SER A 121 10.22 -1.34 17.39
CA SER A 121 10.60 -2.58 18.09
C SER A 121 12.04 -3.01 17.80
N PHE A 122 12.73 -3.55 18.80
CA PHE A 122 14.04 -4.18 18.61
C PHE A 122 13.89 -5.60 18.01
N PRO A 123 14.73 -6.02 17.04
CA PRO A 123 15.89 -5.33 16.46
C PRO A 123 15.57 -4.45 15.23
N ASN A 124 14.30 -4.39 14.83
CA ASN A 124 13.86 -3.73 13.61
C ASN A 124 14.12 -2.22 13.61
N ASN A 125 14.17 -1.55 14.76
CA ASN A 125 14.54 -0.14 14.88
C ASN A 125 15.95 0.20 14.38
N ILE A 126 16.91 -0.72 14.53
CA ILE A 126 18.28 -0.56 14.02
C ILE A 126 18.29 -0.66 12.50
N ILE A 127 17.61 -1.69 11.97
CA ILE A 127 17.46 -1.89 10.52
C ILE A 127 16.69 -0.69 9.92
N ALA A 128 15.61 -0.25 10.57
CA ALA A 128 14.83 0.91 10.16
C ALA A 128 15.68 2.19 10.11
N GLY A 129 16.56 2.41 11.09
CA GLY A 129 17.51 3.52 11.09
C GLY A 129 18.54 3.45 9.96
N VAL A 130 19.14 2.28 9.73
CA VAL A 130 20.14 2.06 8.67
C VAL A 130 19.54 2.25 7.27
N PHE A 131 18.31 1.76 7.05
CA PHE A 131 17.61 1.84 5.77
C PHE A 131 16.69 3.06 5.63
N LYS A 132 16.69 3.97 6.62
CA LYS A 132 15.85 5.18 6.67
C LYS A 132 14.35 4.91 6.51
N PHE A 133 13.85 3.80 7.06
CA PHE A 133 12.42 3.54 7.12
C PHE A 133 11.78 4.51 8.12
N SER A 134 10.87 5.34 7.62
CA SER A 134 10.14 6.32 8.42
C SER A 134 8.75 5.82 8.76
N LYS A 135 8.24 6.23 9.92
CA LYS A 135 6.84 6.01 10.30
C LYS A 135 5.91 6.59 9.24
N LYS A 136 4.75 5.95 9.10
CA LYS A 136 3.65 6.43 8.26
C LYS A 136 2.57 7.05 9.13
N GLU A 137 1.90 8.06 8.61
CA GLU A 137 0.78 8.71 9.28
C GLU A 137 -0.49 7.88 9.10
N PHE A 138 -1.35 7.90 10.11
CA PHE A 138 -2.67 7.29 10.00
C PHE A 138 -3.52 8.09 9.03
N PHE A 139 -4.36 7.38 8.28
CA PHE A 139 -5.38 7.99 7.44
C PHE A 139 -6.62 8.25 8.30
N ASP A 140 -6.62 9.38 9.00
CA ASP A 140 -7.77 9.86 9.76
C ASP A 140 -8.39 11.07 9.07
N ILE A 141 -9.73 11.16 9.16
CA ILE A 141 -10.45 12.40 8.88
C ILE A 141 -10.41 13.21 10.19
N PRO A 142 -10.19 14.54 10.16
CA PRO A 142 -10.27 15.37 11.35
C PRO A 142 -11.51 15.06 12.20
N ASP A 143 -11.31 14.71 13.47
CA ASP A 143 -12.34 14.24 14.42
C ASP A 143 -13.53 15.19 14.64
N ALA A 144 -13.47 16.41 14.09
CA ALA A 144 -14.50 17.44 14.24
C ALA A 144 -15.43 17.61 13.02
N GLY A 145 -15.33 16.75 11.99
CA GLY A 145 -16.14 16.87 10.78
C GLY A 145 -17.37 15.96 10.77
N PRO A 146 -18.50 16.38 10.16
CA PRO A 146 -19.67 15.51 9.92
C PRO A 146 -19.36 14.26 9.08
N GLU A 147 -18.16 14.18 8.48
CA GLU A 147 -17.62 13.08 7.69
C GLU A 147 -16.99 11.95 8.53
N SER A 148 -16.83 12.14 9.84
CA SER A 148 -16.35 11.10 10.77
C SER A 148 -17.48 10.19 11.27
N LYS A 149 -18.73 10.62 11.14
CA LYS A 149 -19.90 9.82 11.51
C LYS A 149 -20.35 9.00 10.30
N PRO A 150 -20.65 7.70 10.46
CA PRO A 150 -21.41 6.97 9.46
C PRO A 150 -22.65 7.80 9.11
N VAL A 151 -22.90 8.04 7.83
CA VAL A 151 -24.10 8.75 7.39
C VAL A 151 -25.29 7.88 7.78
N GLU A 152 -25.91 8.17 8.93
CA GLU A 152 -27.14 7.52 9.36
C GLU A 152 -28.27 7.99 8.44
N VAL A 153 -28.63 7.14 7.47
CA VAL A 153 -29.85 7.32 6.68
C VAL A 153 -31.03 6.99 7.60
N ARG A 154 -31.61 8.01 8.23
CA ARG A 154 -32.85 7.88 9.01
C ARG A 154 -34.05 8.06 8.09
N PHE A 155 -34.96 7.09 8.15
CA PHE A 155 -36.25 7.07 7.45
C PHE A 155 -37.24 8.06 8.05
#